data_AF-A0A523QHV6-F1
#
_entry.id   AF-A0A523QHV6-F1
#
_cell.length_a   1.000
_cell.length_b   1.000
_cell.length_c   1.000
_cell.angle_alpha   90.00
_cell.angle_beta   90.00
_cell.angle_gamma   90.00
#
_symmetry.space_group_name_H-M   'P 1'
#
loop_
_entity.id
_entity.type
_entity.pdbx_description
1 polymer ?
#
loop_
_entity_poly.entity_id
_entity_poly.type
_entity_poly.pdbx_seq_one_letter_code
_entity_poly.pdbx_strand_id
1 'polypeptide(L)'
;DFHIDMIFGVVDHKVALIYPGFLDYQMFKWLKDRDFKLIEVPAEEHFKYAPANLVVVEPGRVIMARGAKETIKRVRKAGVEVLEFDTSGLQVGTNGIRCVTLPLIRDPGPSLGG
;
A
#
# COMPACT_ATOMS: atom_id res chain seq x y z
N ASP A 1 3.17 -17.72 -5.04
CA ASP A 1 3.13 -17.14 -3.70
C ASP A 1 2.64 -15.71 -3.73
N PHE A 2 1.76 -15.35 -2.79
CA PHE A 2 1.28 -14.00 -2.56
C PHE A 2 1.67 -13.59 -1.14
N HIS A 3 2.28 -12.42 -0.99
CA HIS A 3 2.62 -11.86 0.31
C HIS A 3 1.61 -10.79 0.72
N ILE A 4 1.43 -10.59 2.02
CA ILE A 4 0.46 -9.62 2.57
C ILE A 4 0.71 -8.19 2.07
N ASP A 5 1.96 -7.82 1.87
CA ASP A 5 2.36 -6.50 1.37
C ASP A 5 1.97 -6.26 -0.10
N MET A 6 1.51 -7.28 -0.82
CA MET A 6 0.97 -7.14 -2.18
C MET A 6 -0.51 -6.76 -2.19
N ILE A 7 -1.22 -7.04 -1.11
CA ILE A 7 -2.67 -6.85 -1.00
C ILE A 7 -3.05 -5.79 0.05
N PHE A 8 -2.13 -5.42 0.93
CA PHE A 8 -2.36 -4.49 2.03
C PHE A 8 -1.13 -3.62 2.32
N GLY A 9 -1.34 -2.30 2.41
CA GLY A 9 -0.30 -1.37 2.82
C GLY A 9 -0.89 -0.17 3.57
N VAL A 10 -0.38 0.12 4.77
CA VAL A 10 -0.76 1.31 5.55
C VAL A 10 0.06 2.49 5.04
N VAL A 11 -0.61 3.51 4.50
CA VAL A 11 0.02 4.67 3.85
C VAL A 11 0.03 5.92 4.72
N ASP A 12 -0.79 5.93 5.78
CA ASP A 12 -0.85 6.97 6.81
C ASP A 12 -1.54 6.41 8.08
N HIS A 13 -1.55 7.16 9.20
CA HIS A 13 -2.02 6.73 10.52
C HIS A 13 -3.38 6.02 10.56
N LYS A 14 -4.31 6.40 9.67
CA LYS A 14 -5.63 5.77 9.50
C LYS A 14 -6.02 5.60 8.05
N VAL A 15 -5.04 5.45 7.16
CA VAL A 15 -5.28 5.26 5.73
C VAL A 15 -4.54 4.01 5.28
N ALA A 16 -5.29 3.05 4.74
CA ALA A 16 -4.74 1.81 4.24
C ALA A 16 -5.19 1.56 2.80
N LEU A 17 -4.26 1.06 2.00
CA LEU A 17 -4.48 0.59 0.65
C LEU A 17 -4.75 -0.92 0.71
N ILE A 18 -5.83 -1.37 0.09
CA ILE A 18 -6.23 -2.78 0.07
C ILE A 18 -6.59 -3.26 -1.32
N TYR A 19 -6.28 -4.52 -1.64
CA TYR A 19 -6.92 -5.23 -2.73
C TYR A 19 -8.05 -6.13 -2.18
N PRO A 20 -9.33 -5.79 -2.43
CA PRO A 20 -10.45 -6.49 -1.80
C PRO A 20 -10.59 -7.95 -2.26
N GLY A 21 -10.11 -8.30 -3.46
CA GLY A 21 -10.24 -9.67 -3.99
C GLY A 21 -9.46 -10.74 -3.22
N PHE A 22 -8.47 -10.34 -2.42
CA PHE A 22 -7.66 -11.24 -1.59
C PHE A 22 -7.65 -10.85 -0.11
N LEU A 23 -8.50 -9.90 0.30
CA LEU A 23 -8.64 -9.50 1.69
C LEU A 23 -9.75 -10.30 2.36
N ASP A 24 -9.46 -10.98 3.46
CA ASP A 24 -10.50 -11.69 4.20
C ASP A 24 -11.45 -10.71 4.92
N TYR A 25 -12.69 -11.16 5.15
CA TYR A 25 -13.72 -10.34 5.78
C TYR A 25 -13.37 -9.93 7.22
N GLN A 26 -12.66 -10.78 7.98
CA GLN A 26 -12.32 -10.46 9.36
C GLN A 26 -11.31 -9.32 9.42
N MET A 27 -10.31 -9.32 8.53
CA MET A 27 -9.36 -8.20 8.41
C MET A 27 -10.05 -6.92 7.94
N PHE A 28 -10.93 -6.99 6.94
CA PHE A 28 -11.71 -5.84 6.50
C PHE A 28 -12.51 -5.22 7.66
N LYS A 29 -13.26 -6.06 8.39
CA LYS A 29 -14.06 -5.62 9.53
C LYS A 29 -13.19 -5.03 10.63
N TRP A 30 -12.09 -5.71 10.99
CA TRP A 30 -11.15 -5.26 12.01
C TRP A 30 -10.57 -3.87 11.73
N LEU A 31 -10.27 -3.57 10.46
CA LEU A 31 -9.80 -2.26 10.01
C LEU A 31 -10.90 -1.20 10.09
N LYS A 32 -12.11 -1.54 9.65
CA LYS A 32 -13.28 -0.65 9.72
C LYS A 32 -13.65 -0.29 11.15
N ASP A 33 -13.67 -1.27 12.06
CA ASP A 33 -13.95 -1.07 13.49
C ASP A 33 -12.88 -0.19 14.19
N ARG A 34 -11.76 0.09 13.53
CA ARG A 34 -10.66 0.96 13.99
C ARG A 34 -10.55 2.26 13.20
N ASP A 35 -11.60 2.64 12.49
CA ASP A 35 -11.72 3.89 11.73
C ASP A 35 -10.67 4.07 10.63
N PHE A 36 -10.20 2.96 10.03
CA PHE A 36 -9.34 3.07 8.85
C PHE A 36 -10.14 3.49 7.61
N LYS A 37 -9.63 4.52 6.93
CA LYS A 37 -9.99 4.82 5.55
C LYS A 37 -9.32 3.80 4.64
N LEU A 38 -10.13 2.91 4.08
CA LEU A 38 -9.69 1.90 3.13
C LEU A 38 -9.79 2.44 1.70
N ILE A 39 -8.66 2.43 1.00
CA ILE A 39 -8.56 2.75 -0.42
C ILE A 39 -8.48 1.44 -1.16
N GLU A 40 -9.46 1.17 -2.01
CA GLU A 40 -9.49 -0.06 -2.79
C GLU A 40 -8.67 0.08 -4.08
N VAL A 41 -7.82 -0.92 -4.31
CA VAL A 41 -7.04 -1.10 -5.52
C VAL A 41 -7.90 -1.80 -6.57
N PRO A 42 -8.05 -1.24 -7.79
CA PRO A 42 -8.71 -1.93 -8.90
C PRO A 42 -7.98 -3.24 -9.27
N ALA A 43 -8.73 -4.28 -9.65
CA ALA A 43 -8.15 -5.58 -10.01
C ALA A 43 -7.10 -5.48 -11.13
N GLU A 44 -7.36 -4.68 -12.17
CA GLU A 44 -6.42 -4.47 -13.27
C GLU A 44 -5.06 -3.95 -12.76
N GLU A 45 -5.07 -2.93 -11.91
CA GLU A 45 -3.83 -2.35 -11.37
C GLU A 45 -3.16 -3.29 -10.35
N HIS A 46 -3.94 -4.07 -9.59
CA HIS A 46 -3.38 -5.07 -8.68
C HIS A 46 -2.53 -6.09 -9.43
N PHE A 47 -3.09 -6.74 -10.46
CA PHE A 47 -2.38 -7.79 -11.19
C PHE A 47 -1.23 -7.26 -12.04
N LYS A 48 -1.32 -6.01 -12.51
CA LYS A 48 -0.31 -5.41 -13.38
C LYS A 48 0.82 -4.70 -12.64
N TYR A 49 0.53 -4.06 -11.51
CA TYR A 49 1.47 -3.14 -10.86
C TYR A 49 1.63 -3.35 -9.35
N ALA A 50 0.80 -4.20 -8.72
CA ALA A 50 0.82 -4.47 -7.28
C ALA A 50 0.97 -3.20 -6.40
N PRO A 51 0.09 -2.17 -6.52
CA PRO A 51 0.34 -0.86 -5.94
C PRO A 51 0.33 -0.81 -4.41
N ALA A 52 -0.24 -1.81 -3.73
CA ALA A 52 -0.10 -1.97 -2.27
C ALA A 52 1.32 -2.37 -1.85
N ASN A 53 2.10 -2.94 -2.77
CA ASN A 53 3.52 -3.26 -2.60
C ASN A 53 4.37 -1.99 -2.77
N LEU A 54 4.23 -1.07 -1.83
CA LEU A 54 4.83 0.26 -1.83
C LEU A 54 5.82 0.46 -0.69
N VAL A 55 6.61 1.53 -0.79
CA VAL A 55 7.50 1.97 0.29
C VAL A 55 6.90 3.18 0.98
N VAL A 56 6.73 3.10 2.29
CA VAL A 56 6.36 4.24 3.13
C VAL A 56 7.63 4.99 3.52
N VAL A 57 7.72 6.26 3.12
CA VAL A 57 8.84 7.15 3.51
C VAL A 57 8.59 7.62 4.93
N GLU A 58 7.42 8.23 5.14
CA GLU A 58 6.90 8.75 6.40
C GLU A 58 5.35 8.67 6.33
N PRO A 59 4.62 8.78 7.46
CA PRO A 59 3.16 8.82 7.42
C PRO A 59 2.65 9.89 6.45
N GLY A 60 1.77 9.52 5.53
CA GLY A 60 1.26 10.44 4.52
C GLY A 60 2.17 10.66 3.32
N ARG A 61 3.29 9.91 3.18
CA ARG A 61 4.19 10.02 2.03
C ARG A 61 4.77 8.67 1.61
N VAL A 62 4.51 8.28 0.36
CA VAL A 62 4.83 6.94 -0.16
C VAL A 62 5.49 6.96 -1.54
N ILE A 63 6.23 5.90 -1.86
CA ILE A 63 6.73 5.61 -3.20
C ILE A 63 5.88 4.49 -3.81
N MET A 64 5.25 4.75 -4.95
CA MET A 64 4.34 3.82 -5.62
C MET A 64 4.72 3.58 -7.09
N ALA A 65 4.29 2.44 -7.61
CA ALA A 65 4.43 2.09 -9.02
C ALA A 65 3.71 3.11 -9.91
N ARG A 66 4.47 3.83 -10.76
CA ARG A 66 3.98 4.89 -11.67
C ARG A 66 2.79 4.48 -12.53
N GLY A 67 2.69 3.19 -12.87
CA GLY A 67 1.62 2.64 -13.71
C GLY A 67 0.23 2.59 -13.06
N ALA A 68 0.14 2.59 -11.72
CA ALA A 68 -1.12 2.46 -10.98
C ALA A 68 -1.86 3.80 -10.84
N LYS A 69 -2.19 4.43 -11.97
CA LYS A 69 -2.68 5.80 -12.06
C LYS A 69 -3.97 6.05 -11.29
N GLU A 70 -4.93 5.13 -11.35
CA GLU A 70 -6.21 5.28 -10.63
C GLU A 70 -6.00 5.12 -9.13
N THR A 71 -5.21 4.13 -8.71
CA THR A 71 -4.86 3.96 -7.30
C THR A 71 -4.12 5.17 -6.76
N ILE A 72 -3.11 5.68 -7.48
CA ILE A 72 -2.36 6.89 -7.09
C ILE A 72 -3.30 8.09 -6.93
N LYS A 73 -4.25 8.28 -7.86
CA LYS A 73 -5.25 9.35 -7.76
C LYS A 73 -6.09 9.23 -6.49
N ARG A 74 -6.52 8.01 -6.13
CA ARG A 74 -7.28 7.75 -4.88
C ARG A 74 -6.44 8.02 -3.63
N VAL A 75 -5.17 7.62 -3.64
CA VAL A 75 -4.21 7.86 -2.55
C VAL A 75 -3.95 9.36 -2.36
N ARG A 76 -3.70 10.10 -3.44
CA ARG A 76 -3.56 11.57 -3.39
C ARG A 76 -4.83 12.26 -2.90
N LYS A 77 -6.01 11.82 -3.34
CA LYS A 77 -7.31 12.32 -2.83
C LYS A 77 -7.50 12.04 -1.34
N ALA A 78 -6.78 11.08 -0.76
CA ALA A 78 -6.79 10.81 0.67
C ALA A 78 -5.81 11.66 1.49
N GLY A 79 -5.09 12.60 0.86
CA GLY A 79 -4.14 13.49 1.53
C GLY A 79 -2.71 12.95 1.58
N VAL A 80 -2.43 11.84 0.91
CA VAL A 80 -1.10 11.20 0.90
C VAL A 80 -0.29 11.69 -0.30
N GLU A 81 0.93 12.16 -0.06
CA GLU A 81 1.92 12.45 -1.10
C GLU A 81 2.42 11.16 -1.73
N VAL A 82 2.45 11.12 -3.07
CA VAL A 82 2.92 9.96 -3.82
C VAL A 82 4.07 10.34 -4.74
N LEU A 83 5.22 9.75 -4.45
CA LEU A 83 6.41 9.73 -5.30
C LEU A 83 6.27 8.56 -6.29
N GLU A 84 6.18 8.86 -7.59
CA GLU A 84 5.98 7.84 -8.61
C GLU A 84 7.32 7.26 -9.09
N PHE A 85 7.50 5.95 -8.92
CA PHE A 85 8.67 5.22 -9.38
C PHE A 85 8.32 4.30 -10.55
N ASP A 86 9.16 4.28 -11.58
CA ASP A 86 8.98 3.38 -12.71
C ASP A 86 9.41 1.96 -12.33
N THR A 87 8.43 1.08 -12.16
CA THR A 87 8.67 -0.33 -11.79
C THR A 87 8.70 -1.27 -12.99
N SER A 88 8.73 -0.78 -14.22
CA SER A 88 8.72 -1.62 -15.44
C SER A 88 9.84 -2.68 -15.45
N GLY A 89 11.03 -2.36 -14.94
CA GLY A 89 12.14 -3.32 -14.81
C GLY A 89 12.00 -4.34 -13.67
N LEU A 90 11.00 -4.19 -12.79
CA LEU A 90 10.74 -5.07 -11.64
C LEU A 90 9.50 -5.96 -11.84
N GLN A 91 8.66 -5.67 -12.84
CA GLN A 91 7.36 -6.30 -13.07
C GLN A 91 7.47 -7.67 -13.79
N VAL A 92 8.29 -8.58 -13.26
CA VAL A 92 8.22 -10.00 -13.64
C VAL A 92 7.20 -10.68 -12.70
N GLY A 93 5.93 -10.68 -13.09
CA GLY A 93 4.82 -11.14 -12.25
C GLY A 93 4.30 -10.09 -11.27
N THR A 94 3.56 -10.51 -10.23
CA THR A 94 3.00 -9.61 -9.21
C THR A 94 4.07 -9.25 -8.17
N ASN A 95 5.08 -8.48 -8.60
CA ASN A 95 6.17 -8.01 -7.76
C ASN A 95 6.20 -6.47 -7.76
N GLY A 96 6.54 -5.87 -6.62
CA GLY A 96 6.61 -4.42 -6.48
C GLY A 96 7.90 -3.95 -5.81
N ILE A 97 7.96 -2.65 -5.55
CA ILE A 97 9.17 -1.99 -5.02
C ILE A 97 9.49 -2.46 -3.59
N ARG A 98 8.48 -2.88 -2.81
CA ARG A 98 8.69 -3.39 -1.46
C ARG A 98 9.36 -4.76 -1.46
N CYS A 99 9.15 -5.59 -2.47
CA CYS A 99 9.80 -6.90 -2.58
C CYS A 99 11.33 -6.82 -2.72
N VAL A 100 11.85 -5.70 -3.23
CA VAL A 100 13.29 -5.47 -3.47
C VAL A 100 13.91 -4.46 -2.50
N THR A 101 13.18 -4.05 -1.48
CA THR A 101 13.64 -3.09 -0.47
C THR A 101 13.33 -3.60 0.95
N LEU A 102 14.21 -3.28 1.90
CA LEU A 102 13.99 -3.58 3.30
C LEU A 102 14.42 -2.37 4.14
N PRO A 103 13.51 -1.66 4.82
CA PRO A 103 13.89 -0.56 5.67
C PRO A 103 14.67 -1.10 6.88
N LEU A 104 15.96 -0.77 6.98
CA LEU A 104 16.82 -1.21 8.09
C LEU A 104 16.67 -0.32 9.33
N ILE A 105 16.30 0.95 9.13
CA ILE A 105 16.18 1.96 10.18
C ILE A 105 14.86 2.71 9.96
N ARG A 106 14.06 2.88 11.03
CA ARG A 106 12.88 3.75 11.08
C ARG A 106 12.82 4.40 12.46
N ASP A 107 12.21 5.59 12.53
CA ASP A 107 11.95 6.24 13.81
C ASP A 107 10.97 5.40 14.66
N PRO A 108 11.03 5.51 16.00
CA PRO A 108 10.07 4.85 16.88
C PRO A 108 8.64 5.26 16.52
N GLY A 109 7.79 4.27 16.24
CA GLY A 109 6.37 4.46 16.04
C GLY A 109 5.59 4.48 17.36
N PRO A 110 4.26 4.68 17.29
CA PRO A 110 3.39 4.51 18.45
C PRO A 110 3.58 3.12 19.06
N SER A 111 3.87 3.06 20.36
CA SER A 111 3.94 1.80 21.11
C SER A 111 2.58 1.44 21.68
N LEU A 112 2.26 0.15 21.79
CA LEU A 112 1.00 -0.34 22.36
C LEU A 112 0.79 0.01 23.86
N GLY A 113 1.71 0.74 24.49
CA GLY A 113 1.69 1.11 25.92
C GLY A 113 1.86 2.60 26.21
N GLY A 114 1.59 3.49 25.25
CA GLY A 114 1.66 4.96 25.42
C GLY A 114 0.40 5.63 24.92
#